data_AF-A0A3B8Y7I7-F1
#
_entry.id   AF-A0A3B8Y7I7-F1
#
_cell.length_a   1.000
_cell.length_b   1.000
_cell.length_c   1.000
_cell.angle_alpha   90.00
_cell.angle_beta   90.00
_cell.angle_gamma   90.00
#
_symmetry.space_group_name_H-M   'P 1'
#
loop_
_entity.id
_entity.type
_entity.pdbx_description
1 polymer ?
#
loop_
_entity_poly.entity_id
_entity_poly.type
_entity_poly.pdbx_seq_one_letter_code
_entity_poly.pdbx_strand_id
1 'polypeptide(L)'
;MKWLKRSLFLMLLISCCWGVSVIPALAHGFQTAYLDLREQPSGEIDVYWKTPPASGFADDGLGPPMSLWPIFTLAHSITLGAATLGWVNVPQAPVEAVIALSILFLASELAHSRLGKTGLTQQYPWLVALTFGLLHGFGFAGALAEVGLPPQDIPPALLFFNVGVEIGQLTFVLGVIGVMESLKRIPWKEYPSPFKVLI
;
A
#
# COMPACT_ATOMS: atom_id res chain seq x y z
N MET A 1 -26.49 -33.45 0.85
CA MET A 1 -26.84 -32.01 0.77
C MET A 1 -25.75 -31.04 1.24
N LYS A 2 -24.98 -31.34 2.31
CA LYS A 2 -23.94 -30.42 2.84
C LYS A 2 -22.74 -30.22 1.88
N TRP A 3 -22.40 -31.25 1.10
CA TRP A 3 -21.29 -31.22 0.14
C TRP A 3 -21.55 -30.32 -1.07
N LEU A 4 -22.79 -30.34 -1.59
CA LEU A 4 -23.21 -29.50 -2.71
C LEU A 4 -23.22 -28.00 -2.35
N LYS A 5 -23.66 -27.66 -1.13
CA LYS A 5 -23.61 -26.27 -0.62
C LYS A 5 -22.19 -25.75 -0.42
N ARG A 6 -21.24 -26.61 -0.01
CA ARG A 6 -19.81 -26.26 0.11
C ARG A 6 -19.14 -26.05 -1.25
N SER A 7 -19.48 -26.87 -2.24
CA SER A 7 -18.97 -26.72 -3.60
C SER A 7 -19.50 -25.45 -4.28
N LEU A 8 -20.80 -25.15 -4.14
CA LEU A 8 -21.39 -23.91 -4.65
C LEU A 8 -20.80 -22.66 -3.99
N PHE A 9 -20.48 -22.71 -2.70
CA PHE A 9 -19.81 -21.63 -1.98
C PHE A 9 -18.37 -21.41 -2.47
N LEU A 10 -17.62 -22.49 -2.71
CA LEU A 10 -16.27 -22.42 -3.29
C LEU A 10 -16.28 -21.89 -4.72
N MET A 11 -17.26 -22.30 -5.54
CA MET A 11 -17.41 -21.78 -6.91
C MET A 11 -17.82 -20.29 -6.93
N LEU A 12 -18.62 -19.83 -5.96
CA LEU A 12 -18.96 -18.41 -5.80
C LEU A 12 -17.77 -17.57 -5.34
N LEU A 13 -16.91 -18.10 -4.46
CA LEU A 13 -15.66 -17.46 -4.04
C LEU A 13 -14.67 -17.34 -5.19
N ILE A 14 -14.48 -18.41 -5.97
CA ILE A 14 -13.58 -18.40 -7.14
C ILE A 14 -14.10 -17.45 -8.23
N SER A 15 -15.43 -17.40 -8.46
CA SER A 15 -16.05 -16.45 -9.39
C SER A 15 -15.91 -14.99 -8.94
N CYS A 16 -15.99 -14.74 -7.62
CA CYS A 16 -15.72 -13.41 -7.05
C CYS A 16 -14.25 -13.00 -7.19
N CYS A 17 -13.31 -13.93 -7.02
CA CYS A 17 -11.88 -13.69 -7.23
C CYS A 17 -11.51 -13.48 -8.71
N TRP A 18 -12.26 -14.05 -9.66
CA TRP A 18 -12.02 -13.86 -11.10
C TRP A 18 -12.65 -12.56 -11.65
N GLY A 19 -13.73 -12.08 -11.02
CA GLY A 19 -14.44 -10.85 -11.42
C GLY A 19 -13.75 -9.54 -11.00
N VAL A 20 -12.76 -9.60 -10.12
CA VAL A 20 -11.87 -8.46 -9.82
C VAL A 20 -10.71 -8.52 -10.81
N SER A 21 -11.01 -8.29 -12.09
CA SER A 21 -10.00 -7.78 -13.01
C SER A 21 -9.40 -6.53 -12.36
N VAL A 22 -8.13 -6.63 -12.01
CA VAL A 22 -7.34 -5.58 -11.37
C VAL A 22 -7.22 -4.44 -12.37
N ILE A 23 -8.24 -3.59 -12.43
CA ILE A 23 -8.10 -2.27 -13.05
C ILE A 23 -7.15 -1.54 -12.11
N PRO A 24 -5.92 -1.20 -12.55
CA PRO A 24 -5.06 -0.38 -11.71
C PRO A 24 -5.84 0.88 -11.43
N ALA A 25 -6.12 1.14 -10.15
CA ALA A 25 -6.60 2.44 -9.72
C ALA A 25 -5.50 3.42 -10.13
N LEU A 26 -5.71 4.11 -11.24
CA LEU A 26 -4.89 5.23 -11.66
C LEU A 26 -4.96 6.24 -10.52
N ALA A 27 -3.94 6.22 -9.65
CA ALA A 27 -3.75 7.26 -8.67
C ALA A 27 -3.74 8.57 -9.46
N HIS A 28 -4.79 9.38 -9.27
CA HIS A 28 -4.80 10.74 -9.80
C HIS A 28 -3.60 11.44 -9.18
N GLY A 29 -2.56 11.68 -9.97
CA GLY A 29 -1.42 12.48 -9.54
C GLY A 29 -1.94 13.81 -9.03
N PHE A 30 -1.54 14.18 -7.81
CA PHE A 30 -1.89 15.48 -7.24
C PHE A 30 -1.11 16.56 -8.01
N GLN A 31 -1.69 17.02 -9.11
CA GLN A 31 -1.13 18.08 -9.94
C GLN A 31 -1.53 19.41 -9.28
N THR A 32 -0.59 20.03 -8.57
CA THR A 32 -0.79 21.38 -8.04
C THR A 32 -0.97 22.35 -9.21
N ALA A 33 -2.20 22.83 -9.39
CA ALA A 33 -2.49 23.89 -10.35
C ALA A 33 -1.71 25.16 -9.95
N TYR A 34 -1.13 25.84 -10.94
CA TYR A 34 -0.47 27.12 -10.72
C TYR A 34 -1.27 28.24 -11.39
N LEU A 35 -1.10 29.44 -10.85
CA LEU A 35 -1.73 30.66 -11.33
C LEU A 35 -0.85 31.28 -12.41
N ASP A 36 -1.38 31.43 -13.62
CA ASP A 36 -0.76 32.18 -14.72
C ASP A 36 -1.52 33.51 -14.86
N LEU A 37 -0.83 34.63 -14.62
CA LEU A 37 -1.36 35.97 -14.74
C LEU A 37 -0.85 36.58 -16.05
N ARG A 38 -1.75 36.93 -16.96
CA ARG A 38 -1.39 37.58 -18.23
C ARG A 38 -2.00 38.95 -18.29
N GLU A 39 -1.15 39.96 -18.38
CA GLU A 39 -1.57 41.34 -18.54
C GLU A 39 -1.84 41.61 -20.03
N GLN A 40 -3.07 42.01 -20.34
CA GLN A 40 -3.49 42.37 -21.68
C GLN A 40 -3.11 43.83 -22.01
N PRO A 41 -2.94 44.18 -23.30
CA PRO A 41 -2.66 45.56 -23.71
C PRO A 41 -3.74 46.59 -23.30
N SER A 42 -4.94 46.12 -22.94
CA SER A 42 -6.06 46.92 -22.42
C SER A 42 -5.90 47.32 -20.94
N GLY A 43 -4.89 46.79 -20.23
CA GLY A 43 -4.75 46.92 -18.77
C GLY A 43 -5.54 45.88 -17.98
N GLU A 44 -6.24 44.97 -18.66
CA GLU A 44 -6.97 43.85 -18.01
C GLU A 44 -5.99 42.70 -17.70
N ILE A 45 -6.11 42.10 -16.51
CA ILE A 45 -5.28 40.95 -16.11
C ILE A 45 -6.12 39.67 -16.22
N ASP A 46 -5.74 38.81 -17.16
CA ASP A 46 -6.31 37.47 -17.26
C ASP A 46 -5.67 36.55 -16.24
N VAL A 47 -6.52 35.85 -15.49
CA VAL A 47 -6.11 34.91 -14.45
C VAL A 47 -6.45 33.50 -14.91
N TYR A 48 -5.43 32.72 -15.28
CA TYR A 48 -5.60 31.34 -15.72
C TYR A 48 -5.09 30.37 -14.65
N TRP A 49 -5.91 29.37 -14.34
CA TRP A 49 -5.47 28.20 -13.58
C TRP A 49 -4.98 27.13 -14.56
N LYS A 50 -3.68 26.84 -14.54
CA LYS A 50 -3.07 25.82 -15.41
C LYS A 50 -2.66 24.59 -14.61
N THR A 51 -3.05 23.42 -15.12
CA THR A 51 -2.51 22.12 -14.68
C THR A 51 -1.38 21.70 -15.64
N PRO A 52 -0.21 21.28 -15.12
CA PRO A 52 0.88 20.81 -15.98
C PRO A 52 0.46 19.57 -16.79
N PRO A 53 0.91 19.43 -18.04
CA PRO A 53 0.60 18.26 -18.87
C PRO A 53 1.12 16.98 -18.19
N ALA A 54 0.31 15.91 -18.25
CA ALA A 54 0.51 14.63 -17.56
C ALA A 54 1.75 13.82 -18.02
N SER A 55 2.60 14.38 -18.87
CA SER A 55 3.68 13.71 -19.59
C SER A 55 4.96 13.53 -18.76
N GLY A 56 4.82 13.05 -17.53
CA GLY A 56 5.97 12.70 -16.67
C GLY A 56 5.85 11.36 -15.95
N PHE A 57 4.77 10.61 -16.17
CA PHE A 57 4.44 9.43 -15.34
C PHE A 57 4.02 8.19 -16.14
N ALA A 58 4.36 8.08 -17.43
CA ALA A 58 3.82 6.98 -18.26
C ALA A 58 4.72 6.37 -19.36
N ASP A 59 6.01 6.73 -19.52
CA ASP A 59 6.79 6.34 -20.71
C ASP A 59 8.12 5.57 -20.45
N ASP A 60 8.29 4.85 -19.33
CA ASP A 60 9.48 4.00 -19.13
C ASP A 60 9.33 2.54 -19.60
N GLY A 61 8.19 2.14 -20.20
CA GLY A 61 8.05 0.90 -20.97
C GLY A 61 8.23 -0.42 -20.19
N LEU A 62 8.67 -0.36 -18.94
CA LEU A 62 8.56 -1.41 -17.94
C LEU A 62 7.21 -1.21 -17.25
N GLY A 63 6.27 -2.12 -17.50
CA GLY A 63 5.01 -2.14 -16.76
C GLY A 63 5.24 -2.14 -15.23
N PRO A 64 4.20 -1.81 -14.43
CA PRO A 64 4.31 -1.77 -12.98
C PRO A 64 4.95 -3.07 -12.47
N PRO A 65 5.90 -3.00 -11.52
CA PRO A 65 6.66 -4.15 -11.10
C PRO A 65 5.70 -5.26 -10.67
N MET A 66 6.00 -6.46 -11.15
CA MET A 66 5.57 -7.76 -10.62
C MET A 66 5.14 -7.59 -9.17
N SER A 67 3.88 -7.90 -8.86
CA SER A 67 3.27 -7.71 -7.54
C SER A 67 4.30 -7.86 -6.41
N LEU A 68 4.55 -6.81 -5.63
CA LEU A 68 5.60 -6.83 -4.60
C LEU A 68 5.16 -7.60 -3.34
N TRP A 69 3.85 -7.77 -3.16
CA TRP A 69 3.25 -8.46 -2.02
C TRP A 69 3.69 -9.94 -1.85
N PRO A 70 3.91 -10.78 -2.88
CA PRO A 70 4.37 -12.15 -2.71
C PRO A 70 5.81 -12.22 -2.20
N ILE A 71 6.67 -11.26 -2.57
CA ILE A 71 8.07 -11.20 -2.09
C ILE A 71 8.09 -10.95 -0.58
N PHE A 72 7.27 -9.98 -0.13
CA PHE A 72 7.10 -9.71 1.30
C PHE A 72 6.58 -10.95 2.04
N THR A 73 5.48 -11.55 1.56
CA THR A 73 4.86 -12.71 2.23
C THR A 73 5.79 -13.91 2.29
N LEU A 74 6.55 -14.18 1.22
CA LEU A 74 7.54 -15.25 1.19
C LEU A 74 8.65 -15.01 2.22
N ALA A 75 9.27 -13.83 2.20
CA ALA A 75 10.33 -13.47 3.14
C ALA A 75 9.85 -13.54 4.59
N HIS A 76 8.68 -12.98 4.86
CA HIS A 76 8.02 -13.01 6.16
C HIS A 76 7.83 -14.44 6.67
N SER A 77 7.26 -15.31 5.82
CA SER A 77 7.02 -16.72 6.15
C SER A 77 8.31 -17.47 6.51
N ILE A 78 9.41 -17.18 5.81
CA ILE A 78 10.72 -17.80 6.09
C ILE A 78 11.18 -17.44 7.50
N THR A 79 11.20 -16.15 7.85
CA THR A 79 11.69 -15.69 9.16
C THR A 79 10.76 -16.07 10.31
N LEU A 80 9.45 -16.01 10.09
CA LEU A 80 8.46 -16.46 11.06
C LEU A 80 8.60 -17.96 11.35
N GLY A 81 8.71 -18.78 10.29
CA GLY A 81 8.89 -20.22 10.41
C GLY A 81 10.21 -20.58 11.10
N ALA A 82 11.32 -19.95 10.69
CA ALA A 82 12.63 -20.18 11.29
C ALA A 82 12.66 -19.83 12.78
N ALA A 83 12.03 -18.72 13.18
CA ALA A 83 11.96 -18.31 14.57
C ALA A 83 11.00 -19.20 15.39
N THR A 84 9.83 -19.56 14.83
CA THR A 84 8.85 -20.41 15.50
C THR A 84 9.35 -21.84 15.71
N LEU A 85 10.11 -22.39 14.75
CA LEU A 85 10.75 -23.70 14.87
C LEU A 85 11.99 -23.70 15.78
N GLY A 86 12.37 -22.53 16.32
CA GLY A 86 13.52 -22.37 17.20
C GLY A 86 14.88 -22.42 16.50
N TRP A 87 14.93 -22.31 15.16
CA TRP A 87 16.20 -22.25 14.42
C TRP A 87 16.92 -20.92 14.61
N VAL A 88 16.17 -19.85 14.87
CA VAL A 88 16.68 -18.52 15.15
C VAL A 88 15.98 -17.97 16.38
N ASN A 89 16.74 -17.48 17.36
CA ASN A 89 16.19 -16.84 18.55
C ASN A 89 16.74 -15.42 18.65
N VAL A 90 15.85 -14.44 18.58
CA VAL A 90 16.18 -13.01 18.67
C VAL A 90 15.35 -12.41 19.80
N PRO A 91 15.95 -11.61 20.71
CA PRO A 91 15.18 -10.90 21.73
C PRO A 91 14.11 -10.01 21.10
N GLN A 92 12.91 -10.00 21.69
CA GLN A 92 11.75 -9.32 21.11
C GLN A 92 11.87 -7.78 21.09
N ALA A 93 12.42 -7.18 22.15
CA ALA A 93 12.52 -5.72 22.25
C ALA A 93 13.32 -5.06 21.09
N PRO A 94 14.53 -5.55 20.72
CA PRO A 94 15.22 -5.09 19.51
C PRO A 94 14.43 -5.28 18.22
N VAL A 95 13.70 -6.39 18.07
CA VAL A 95 12.88 -6.68 16.88
C VAL A 95 11.78 -5.64 16.73
N GLU A 96 11.04 -5.37 17.81
CA GLU A 96 9.98 -4.35 17.83
C GLU A 96 10.52 -2.95 17.49
N ALA A 97 11.68 -2.59 18.04
CA ALA A 97 12.34 -1.32 17.73
C ALA A 97 12.70 -1.20 16.24
N VAL A 98 13.22 -2.26 15.63
CA VAL A 98 13.55 -2.28 14.19
C VAL A 98 12.31 -2.22 13.33
N ILE A 99 11.22 -2.92 13.72
CA ILE A 99 9.93 -2.83 13.02
C ILE A 99 9.40 -1.39 13.07
N ALA A 100 9.42 -0.74 14.24
CA ALA A 100 9.00 0.65 14.37
C ALA A 100 9.85 1.60 13.50
N LEU A 101 11.17 1.42 13.48
CA LEU A 101 12.07 2.19 12.62
C LEU A 101 11.80 1.95 11.13
N SER A 102 11.43 0.73 10.72
CA SER A 102 11.06 0.44 9.33
C SER A 102 9.81 1.21 8.88
N ILE A 103 8.81 1.35 9.77
CA ILE A 103 7.60 2.13 9.49
C ILE A 103 7.96 3.62 9.38
N LEU A 104 8.80 4.13 10.28
CA LEU A 104 9.28 5.51 10.23
C LEU A 104 10.07 5.79 8.94
N PHE A 105 10.92 4.86 8.52
CA PHE A 105 11.64 4.93 7.25
C PHE A 105 10.67 5.03 6.08
N LEU A 106 9.65 4.15 6.01
CA LEU A 106 8.67 4.16 4.93
C LEU A 106 7.85 5.47 4.91
N ALA A 107 7.48 5.98 6.09
CA ALA A 107 6.79 7.26 6.21
C ALA A 107 7.64 8.43 5.70
N SER A 108 8.94 8.42 6.01
CA SER A 108 9.89 9.42 5.52
C SER A 108 10.09 9.35 4.01
N GLU A 109 10.24 8.15 3.44
CA GLU A 109 10.32 7.93 1.99
C GLU A 109 9.08 8.42 1.25
N LEU A 110 7.89 8.20 1.82
CA LEU A 110 6.64 8.71 1.28
C LEU A 110 6.58 10.24 1.32
N ALA A 111 7.06 10.87 2.40
CA ALA A 111 7.14 12.32 2.51
C ALA A 111 8.12 12.93 1.50
N HIS A 112 9.30 12.32 1.31
CA HIS A 112 10.29 12.75 0.32
C HIS A 112 9.79 12.59 -1.13
N SER A 113 9.08 11.49 -1.41
CA SER A 113 8.45 11.26 -2.72
C SER A 113 7.46 12.37 -3.09
N ARG A 114 6.72 12.92 -2.12
CA ARG A 114 5.82 14.06 -2.34
C ARG A 114 6.53 15.36 -2.71
N LEU A 115 7.83 15.47 -2.41
CA LEU A 115 8.67 16.62 -2.75
C LEU A 115 9.40 16.43 -4.10
N GLY A 116 9.04 15.40 -4.87
CA GLY A 116 9.65 15.10 -6.17
C GLY A 116 11.04 14.46 -6.09
N LYS A 117 11.45 13.99 -4.90
CA LYS A 117 12.71 13.26 -4.72
C LYS A 117 12.50 11.77 -4.92
N THR A 118 13.35 11.13 -5.71
CA THR A 118 13.33 9.68 -5.90
C THR A 118 13.99 8.99 -4.70
N GLY A 119 13.20 8.21 -3.96
CA GLY A 119 13.64 7.51 -2.78
C GLY A 119 14.02 6.04 -3.04
N LEU A 120 14.62 5.38 -2.03
CA LEU A 120 15.01 3.97 -2.10
C LEU A 120 13.83 3.03 -2.38
N THR A 121 12.64 3.35 -1.87
CA THR A 121 11.42 2.55 -2.07
C THR A 121 10.96 2.58 -3.53
N GLN A 122 11.26 3.66 -4.25
CA GLN A 122 10.95 3.79 -5.67
C GLN A 122 12.02 3.14 -6.55
N GLN A 123 13.30 3.29 -6.19
CA GLN A 123 14.42 2.76 -6.97
C GLN A 123 14.58 1.24 -6.81
N TYR A 124 14.34 0.73 -5.60
CA TYR A 124 14.57 -0.68 -5.25
C TYR A 124 13.39 -1.30 -4.50
N PRO A 125 12.17 -1.28 -5.07
CA PRO A 125 10.96 -1.72 -4.37
C PRO A 125 10.99 -3.19 -3.94
N TRP A 126 11.64 -4.06 -4.72
CA TRP A 126 11.78 -5.49 -4.41
C TRP A 126 12.71 -5.75 -3.23
N LEU A 127 13.82 -4.99 -3.10
CA LEU A 127 14.74 -5.08 -1.96
C LEU A 127 14.06 -4.63 -0.67
N VAL A 128 13.30 -3.54 -0.75
CA VAL A 128 12.56 -3.03 0.41
C VAL A 128 11.48 -4.03 0.83
N ALA A 129 10.70 -4.58 -0.11
CA ALA A 129 9.70 -5.61 0.20
C ALA A 129 10.31 -6.87 0.84
N LEU A 130 11.44 -7.34 0.31
CA LEU A 130 12.17 -8.49 0.85
C LEU A 130 12.67 -8.22 2.28
N THR A 131 13.39 -7.11 2.49
CA THR A 131 13.96 -6.76 3.80
C THR A 131 12.88 -6.52 4.86
N PHE A 132 11.80 -5.83 4.49
CA PHE A 132 10.66 -5.65 5.38
C PHE A 132 10.00 -6.97 5.74
N GLY A 133 9.80 -7.86 4.76
CA GLY A 133 9.25 -9.20 5.01
C GLY A 133 10.08 -9.96 6.04
N LEU A 134 11.40 -10.05 5.83
CA LEU A 134 12.32 -10.73 6.74
C LEU A 134 12.28 -10.13 8.16
N LEU A 135 12.32 -8.80 8.29
CA LEU A 135 12.33 -8.15 9.60
C LEU A 135 11.01 -8.36 10.35
N HIS A 136 9.88 -8.25 9.64
CA HIS A 136 8.56 -8.33 10.25
C HIS A 136 8.17 -9.75 10.66
N GLY A 137 8.73 -10.79 10.02
CA GLY A 137 8.47 -12.18 10.41
C GLY A 137 8.96 -12.52 11.82
N PHE A 138 10.01 -11.86 12.30
CA PHE A 138 10.49 -12.03 13.68
C PHE A 138 9.53 -11.44 14.72
N GLY A 139 8.81 -10.35 14.38
CA GLY A 139 7.95 -9.64 15.34
C GLY A 139 6.80 -10.49 15.87
N PHE A 140 6.26 -11.39 15.04
CA PHE A 140 5.16 -12.27 15.45
C PHE A 140 5.61 -13.63 15.99
N ALA A 141 6.85 -14.03 15.72
CA ALA A 141 7.39 -15.29 16.22
C ALA A 141 7.47 -15.32 17.75
N GLY A 142 7.81 -14.19 18.38
CA GLY A 142 7.82 -14.05 19.84
C GLY A 142 6.43 -14.31 20.45
N ALA A 143 5.40 -13.66 19.91
CA ALA A 143 4.02 -13.88 20.33
C ALA A 143 3.57 -15.33 20.13
N LEU A 144 3.96 -15.98 19.04
CA LEU A 144 3.59 -17.38 18.77
C LEU A 144 4.32 -18.36 19.71
N ALA A 145 5.55 -18.04 20.12
CA ALA A 145 6.29 -18.79 21.12
C ALA A 145 5.66 -18.66 22.53
N GLU A 146 5.14 -17.49 22.88
CA GLU A 146 4.43 -17.26 24.14
C GLU A 146 3.10 -18.04 24.24
N VAL A 147 2.43 -18.31 23.12
CA VAL A 147 1.21 -19.14 23.09
C VAL A 147 1.49 -20.59 23.50
N GLY A 148 2.74 -21.08 23.36
CA GLY A 148 3.15 -22.39 23.86
C GLY A 148 2.48 -23.57 23.14
N LEU A 149 2.30 -23.46 21.82
CA LEU A 149 1.63 -24.50 21.02
C LEU A 149 2.40 -25.84 21.06
N PRO A 150 1.69 -26.97 21.08
CA PRO A 150 2.28 -28.27 20.81
C PRO A 150 2.96 -28.31 19.43
N PRO A 151 4.08 -29.03 19.24
CA PRO A 151 4.80 -29.04 17.96
C PRO A 151 3.96 -29.43 16.74
N GLN A 152 2.95 -30.29 16.94
CA GLN A 152 2.05 -30.72 15.87
C GLN A 152 1.11 -29.60 15.37
N ASP A 153 0.86 -28.58 16.19
CA ASP A 153 -0.05 -27.48 15.86
C ASP A 153 0.71 -26.27 15.25
N ILE A 154 2.04 -26.30 15.22
CA ILE A 154 2.88 -25.24 14.63
C ILE A 154 2.63 -25.09 13.12
N PRO A 155 2.68 -26.14 12.28
CA PRO A 155 2.45 -25.98 10.84
C PRO A 155 1.06 -25.40 10.48
N PRO A 156 -0.08 -25.87 11.03
CA PRO A 156 -1.36 -25.26 10.75
C PRO A 156 -1.46 -23.83 11.31
N ALA A 157 -0.86 -23.54 12.47
CA ALA A 157 -0.81 -22.18 13.00
C ALA A 157 -0.08 -21.22 12.05
N LEU A 158 1.09 -21.61 11.52
CA LEU A 158 1.84 -20.82 10.53
C LEU A 158 1.03 -20.60 9.24
N LEU A 159 0.34 -21.64 8.75
CA LEU A 159 -0.51 -21.53 7.57
C LEU A 159 -1.65 -20.51 7.78
N PHE A 160 -2.43 -20.66 8.86
CA PHE A 160 -3.56 -19.77 9.14
C PHE A 160 -3.09 -18.35 9.48
N PHE A 161 -1.93 -18.20 10.10
CA PHE A 161 -1.33 -16.90 10.34
C PHE A 161 -1.03 -16.18 9.02
N ASN A 162 -0.33 -16.83 8.08
CA ASN A 162 -0.02 -16.26 6.77
C ASN A 162 -1.27 -15.93 5.95
N VAL A 163 -2.27 -16.82 5.94
CA VAL A 163 -3.57 -16.54 5.31
C VAL A 163 -4.25 -15.35 5.96
N GLY A 164 -4.20 -15.24 7.29
CA GLY A 164 -4.70 -14.08 8.03
C GLY A 164 -4.00 -12.78 7.65
N VAL A 165 -2.66 -12.80 7.49
CA VAL A 165 -1.87 -11.64 7.04
C VAL A 165 -2.28 -11.21 5.64
N GLU A 166 -2.39 -12.14 4.70
CA GLU A 166 -2.78 -11.84 3.32
C GLU A 166 -4.19 -11.24 3.24
N ILE A 167 -5.16 -11.82 3.97
CA ILE A 167 -6.52 -11.28 4.10
C ILE A 167 -6.50 -9.88 4.73
N GLY A 168 -5.70 -9.69 5.78
CA GLY A 168 -5.56 -8.41 6.46
C GLY A 168 -5.01 -7.32 5.54
N GLN A 169 -3.96 -7.62 4.78
CA GLN A 169 -3.36 -6.71 3.80
C GLN A 169 -4.36 -6.33 2.71
N LEU A 170 -5.06 -7.31 2.13
CA LEU A 170 -6.09 -7.06 1.11
C LEU A 170 -7.24 -6.22 1.66
N THR A 171 -7.74 -6.55 2.85
CA THR A 171 -8.83 -5.82 3.51
C THR A 171 -8.44 -4.39 3.80
N PHE A 172 -7.21 -4.17 4.29
CA PHE A 172 -6.68 -2.84 4.55
C PHE A 172 -6.60 -1.99 3.27
N VAL A 173 -6.02 -2.53 2.20
CA VAL A 173 -5.92 -1.83 0.90
C VAL A 173 -7.30 -1.46 0.36
N LEU A 174 -8.23 -2.42 0.37
CA LEU A 174 -9.61 -2.18 -0.08
C LEU A 174 -10.33 -1.15 0.80
N GLY A 175 -10.11 -1.18 2.11
CA GLY A 175 -10.64 -0.21 3.06
C GLY A 175 -10.14 1.21 2.79
N VAL A 176 -8.84 1.38 2.57
CA VAL A 176 -8.24 2.69 2.24
C VAL A 176 -8.79 3.22 0.93
N ILE A 177 -8.86 2.39 -0.12
CA ILE A 177 -9.47 2.78 -1.40
C ILE A 177 -10.94 3.18 -1.20
N GLY A 178 -11.72 2.40 -0.44
CA GLY A 178 -13.12 2.72 -0.16
C GLY A 178 -13.31 4.04 0.58
N VAL A 179 -12.43 4.35 1.54
CA VAL A 179 -12.44 5.65 2.25
C VAL A 179 -12.11 6.78 1.29
N MET A 180 -11.06 6.64 0.47
CA MET A 180 -10.68 7.66 -0.51
C MET A 180 -11.81 7.94 -1.52
N GLU A 181 -12.44 6.90 -2.05
CA GLU A 181 -13.58 7.06 -2.97
C GLU A 181 -14.80 7.69 -2.30
N SER A 182 -15.05 7.37 -1.02
CA SER A 182 -16.12 8.02 -0.26
C SER A 182 -15.85 9.50 -0.02
N LEU A 183 -14.61 9.87 0.29
CA LEU A 183 -14.21 11.27 0.50
C LEU A 183 -14.32 12.10 -0.79
N LYS A 184 -14.09 11.51 -1.96
CA LYS A 184 -14.29 12.18 -3.26
C LYS A 184 -15.75 12.50 -3.54
N ARG A 185 -16.69 11.71 -3.01
CA ARG A 185 -18.14 11.93 -3.19
C ARG A 185 -18.70 13.05 -2.32
N ILE A 186 -17.93 13.54 -1.35
CA ILE A 186 -18.29 14.73 -0.60
C ILE A 186 -18.08 15.92 -1.54
N PRO A 187 -19.14 16.66 -1.93
CA PRO A 187 -18.97 17.86 -2.72
C PRO A 187 -18.15 18.86 -1.91
N TRP A 188 -16.90 19.05 -2.29
CA TRP A 188 -16.12 20.17 -1.81
C TRP A 188 -16.85 21.42 -2.31
N LYS A 189 -17.36 22.22 -1.38
CA LYS A 189 -18.01 23.48 -1.70
C LYS A 189 -16.95 24.38 -2.33
N GLU A 190 -16.93 24.44 -3.66
CA GLU A 190 -16.16 25.45 -4.39
C GLU A 190 -16.61 26.80 -3.86
N TYR A 191 -15.72 27.48 -3.13
CA TYR A 191 -15.97 28.86 -2.74
C TYR A 191 -15.97 29.66 -4.05
N PRO A 192 -17.04 30.41 -4.37
CA PRO A 192 -17.01 31.31 -5.52
C PRO A 192 -15.83 32.25 -5.33
N SER A 193 -14.92 32.29 -6.31
CA SER A 193 -13.81 33.24 -6.35
C SER A 193 -14.37 34.66 -6.24
N PRO A 194 -14.14 35.42 -5.15
CA PRO A 194 -14.93 36.62 -4.92
C PRO A 194 -14.48 37.87 -5.70
N PHE A 195 -13.50 37.81 -6.60
CA PHE A 195 -12.89 39.04 -7.12
C PHE A 195 -12.58 38.99 -8.61
N LYS A 196 -13.39 39.70 -9.41
CA LYS A 196 -12.91 40.40 -10.60
C LYS A 196 -12.32 41.72 -10.09
N VAL A 197 -11.01 41.86 -10.11
CA VAL A 197 -10.36 43.14 -9.82
C VAL A 197 -10.37 43.95 -11.12
N LEU A 198 -11.35 44.84 -11.25
CA LEU A 198 -11.32 45.90 -12.25
C LEU A 198 -10.40 46.98 -11.68
N ILE A 199 -9.23 47.17 -12.30
CA ILE A 199 -8.38 48.35 -12.07
C ILE A 199 -8.65 49.31 -13.22
#